data_AF-A0AAW0XRT2-F1
#
_entry.id   AF-A0AAW0XRT2-F1
#
_cell.length_a   1.000
_cell.length_b   1.000
_cell.length_c   1.000
_cell.angle_alpha   90.00
_cell.angle_beta   90.00
_cell.angle_gamma   90.00
#
_symmetry.space_group_name_H-M   'P 1'
#
loop_
_entity.id
_entity.type
_entity.pdbx_description
1 polymer ?
#
loop_
_entity_poly.entity_id
_entity_poly.type
_entity_poly.pdbx_seq_one_letter_code
_entity_poly.pdbx_strand_id
1 'polypeptide(L)'
;MDGDDAIKTPIEEVSGGWLHQLVVYAARNPWEFCWYLLLCLSPMFFISAILSWKLAKALEAQEKAFLKRRTYSSVFVRNNVAASTQPDGSEMKMDHILR
;
A
#
# COMPACT_ATOMS: atom_id res chain seq x y z
N MET A 1 12.68 -52.86 33.24
CA MET A 1 11.59 -51.87 33.38
C MET A 1 12.31 -50.56 33.65
N ASP A 2 12.95 -50.06 32.60
CA ASP A 2 13.84 -48.92 32.63
C ASP A 2 12.96 -47.68 32.51
N GLY A 3 12.64 -47.12 33.68
CA GLY A 3 11.88 -45.89 33.84
C GLY A 3 12.74 -44.67 33.52
N ASP A 4 13.20 -44.57 32.27
CA ASP A 4 13.76 -43.35 31.72
C ASP A 4 12.71 -42.67 30.85
N ASP A 5 11.60 -42.33 31.50
CA ASP A 5 10.69 -41.26 31.12
C ASP A 5 11.39 -39.90 31.29
N ALA A 6 12.49 -39.66 30.60
CA ALA A 6 13.00 -38.32 30.41
C ALA A 6 12.54 -37.88 29.03
N ILE A 7 11.37 -37.23 29.00
CA ILE A 7 10.81 -36.48 27.87
C ILE A 7 11.91 -36.08 26.90
N LYS A 8 12.13 -36.90 25.88
CA LYS A 8 12.92 -36.52 24.73
C LYS A 8 12.02 -35.53 24.02
N THR A 9 12.10 -34.26 24.41
CA THR A 9 11.32 -33.20 23.77
C THR A 9 11.49 -33.38 22.27
N PRO A 10 10.43 -33.58 21.48
CA PRO A 10 10.51 -33.99 20.08
C PRO A 10 11.03 -32.90 19.12
N ILE A 11 11.85 -31.97 19.62
CA ILE A 11 12.54 -30.94 18.83
C ILE A 11 13.87 -31.43 18.25
N GLU A 12 14.28 -32.68 18.49
CA GLU A 12 15.58 -33.20 18.05
C GLU A 12 15.65 -33.65 16.58
N GLU A 13 14.61 -33.41 15.77
CA GLU A 13 14.57 -33.82 14.35
C GLU A 13 14.39 -32.62 13.39
N VAL A 14 14.93 -31.44 13.74
CA VAL A 14 15.16 -30.36 12.75
C VAL A 14 16.62 -29.93 12.83
N SER A 15 17.48 -30.76 12.24
CA SER A 15 18.72 -30.38 11.54
C SER A 15 19.33 -29.03 11.94
N GLY A 16 20.06 -29.00 13.08
CA GLY A 16 21.25 -28.16 13.34
C GLY A 16 21.29 -26.69 12.91
N GLY A 17 20.16 -26.00 12.74
CA GLY A 17 20.10 -24.64 12.21
C GLY A 17 20.09 -23.56 13.30
N TRP A 18 20.45 -22.33 12.93
CA TRP A 18 20.38 -21.14 13.79
C TRP A 18 19.02 -20.95 14.50
N LEU A 19 17.94 -21.48 13.91
CA LEU A 19 16.60 -21.54 14.49
C LEU A 19 16.53 -22.39 15.77
N HIS A 20 17.21 -23.53 15.83
CA HIS A 20 17.22 -24.36 17.04
C HIS A 20 17.94 -23.64 18.19
N GLN A 21 19.08 -22.99 17.89
CA GLN A 21 19.81 -22.15 18.84
C GLN A 21 18.94 -21.00 19.36
N LEU A 22 18.18 -20.34 18.47
CA LEU A 22 17.24 -19.27 18.82
C LEU A 22 16.12 -19.78 19.73
N VAL A 23 15.53 -20.93 19.44
CA VAL A 23 14.45 -21.54 20.23
C VAL A 23 14.94 -22.00 21.60
N VAL A 24 16.14 -22.60 21.68
CA VAL A 24 16.75 -22.98 22.97
C VAL A 24 17.09 -21.74 23.80
N TYR A 25 17.56 -20.67 23.17
CA TYR A 25 17.82 -19.39 23.83
C TYR A 25 16.53 -18.76 24.37
N ALA A 26 15.46 -18.74 23.56
CA ALA A 26 14.14 -18.26 23.97
C ALA A 26 13.55 -19.10 25.12
N ALA A 27 13.76 -20.42 25.11
CA ALA A 27 13.30 -21.32 26.17
C ALA A 27 14.07 -21.14 27.49
N ARG A 28 15.36 -20.81 27.43
CA ARG A 28 16.19 -20.58 28.64
C ARG A 28 15.90 -19.26 29.34
N ASN A 29 15.76 -18.18 28.58
CA ASN A 29 15.53 -16.84 29.13
C ASN A 29 14.55 -16.06 28.24
N PRO A 30 13.24 -16.35 28.35
CA PRO A 30 12.23 -15.73 27.49
C PRO A 30 12.14 -14.21 27.71
N TRP A 31 12.44 -13.73 28.93
CA TRP A 31 12.40 -12.31 29.27
C TRP A 31 13.45 -11.48 28.51
N GLU A 32 14.70 -11.93 28.53
CA GLU A 32 15.80 -11.31 27.80
C GLU A 32 15.56 -11.37 26.28
N PHE A 33 15.09 -12.51 25.77
CA PHE A 33 14.75 -12.67 24.36
C PHE A 33 13.69 -11.64 23.92
N CYS A 34 12.61 -11.51 24.68
CA CYS A 34 11.57 -10.51 24.42
C CYS A 34 12.16 -9.09 24.44
N TRP A 35 13.04 -8.76 25.39
CA TRP A 35 13.66 -7.44 25.45
C TRP A 35 14.46 -7.13 24.18
N TYR A 36 15.37 -8.02 23.76
CA TYR A 36 16.13 -7.83 22.52
C TYR A 36 15.23 -7.78 21.29
N LEU A 37 14.18 -8.61 21.26
CA LEU A 37 13.22 -8.62 20.16
C LEU A 37 12.49 -7.27 20.10
N LEU A 38 11.99 -6.73 21.22
CA LEU A 38 11.35 -5.43 21.28
C LEU A 38 12.32 -4.29 20.94
N LEU A 39 13.56 -4.36 21.43
CA LEU A 39 14.58 -3.34 21.19
C LEU A 39 15.01 -3.29 19.71
N CYS A 40 15.02 -4.44 19.04
CA CYS A 40 15.33 -4.56 17.62
C CYS A 40 14.09 -4.26 16.74
N LEU A 41 12.91 -4.72 17.19
CA LEU A 41 11.65 -4.54 16.47
C LEU A 41 11.17 -3.09 16.51
N SER A 42 11.39 -2.37 17.61
CA SER A 42 11.01 -0.95 17.75
C SER A 42 11.57 -0.06 16.64
N PRO A 43 12.89 0.00 16.37
CA PRO A 43 13.42 0.79 15.25
C PRO A 43 12.99 0.23 13.89
N MET A 44 12.92 -1.10 13.73
CA MET A 44 12.47 -1.74 12.48
C MET A 44 11.01 -1.36 12.13
N PHE A 45 10.15 -1.30 13.13
CA PHE A 45 8.74 -0.93 13.01
C PHE A 45 8.60 0.56 12.69
N PHE A 46 9.37 1.42 13.36
CA PHE A 46 9.40 2.85 13.06
C PHE A 46 9.82 3.14 11.62
N ILE A 47 10.88 2.48 11.15
CA ILE A 47 11.34 2.62 9.76
C ILE A 47 10.24 2.18 8.79
N SER A 48 9.58 1.05 9.06
CA SER A 48 8.48 0.54 8.25
C SER A 48 7.27 1.49 8.21
N ALA A 49 6.94 2.11 9.35
CA ALA A 49 5.88 3.11 9.44
C ALA A 49 6.23 4.40 8.67
N ILE A 50 7.48 4.87 8.78
CA ILE A 50 7.96 6.05 8.05
C ILE A 50 7.94 5.78 6.54
N LEU A 51 8.38 4.60 6.10
CA LEU A 51 8.34 4.23 4.68
C LEU A 51 6.89 4.16 4.18
N SER A 52 5.99 3.55 4.94
CA SER A 52 4.56 3.49 4.62
C SER A 52 3.95 4.90 4.50
N TRP A 53 4.33 5.83 5.39
CA TRP A 53 3.91 7.22 5.27
C TRP A 53 4.47 7.89 4.02
N LYS A 54 5.76 7.72 3.71
CA LYS A 54 6.36 8.30 2.51
C LYS A 54 5.70 7.77 1.23
N LEU A 55 5.37 6.48 1.19
CA LEU A 55 4.63 5.85 0.11
C LEU A 55 3.20 6.40 -0.01
N ALA A 56 2.49 6.52 1.11
CA ALA A 56 1.15 7.11 1.14
C ALA A 56 1.16 8.57 0.62
N LYS A 57 2.13 9.38 1.06
CA LYS A 57 2.32 10.74 0.57
C LYS A 57 2.66 10.80 -0.93
N ALA A 58 3.49 9.87 -1.41
CA ALA A 58 3.81 9.78 -2.83
C ALA A 58 2.58 9.42 -3.66
N LEU A 59 1.71 8.54 -3.14
CA LEU A 59 0.44 8.17 -3.76
C LEU A 59 -0.52 9.36 -3.84
N GLU A 60 -0.70 10.12 -2.76
CA GLU A 60 -1.54 11.33 -2.77
C GLU A 60 -1.08 12.38 -3.79
N ALA A 61 0.24 12.58 -3.93
CA ALA A 61 0.80 13.50 -4.91
C ALA A 61 0.57 13.02 -6.34
N GLN A 62 0.72 11.71 -6.57
CA GLN A 62 0.45 11.10 -7.87
C GLN A 62 -1.04 11.17 -8.22
N GLU A 63 -1.92 10.94 -7.27
CA GLU A 63 -3.38 10.96 -7.45
C GLU A 63 -3.88 12.36 -7.80
N LYS A 64 -3.37 13.42 -7.14
CA LYS A 64 -3.67 14.81 -7.50
C LYS A 64 -3.19 15.17 -8.91
N ALA A 65 -2.01 14.71 -9.31
CA ALA A 65 -1.49 14.91 -10.66
C ALA A 65 -2.29 14.13 -11.71
N PHE A 66 -2.87 12.99 -11.34
CA PHE A 66 -3.69 12.17 -12.21
C PHE A 66 -5.11 12.72 -12.35
N LEU A 67 -5.72 13.19 -11.24
CA LEU A 67 -7.02 13.88 -11.25
C LEU A 67 -6.96 15.15 -12.11
N LYS A 68 -5.92 15.99 -11.94
CA LYS A 68 -5.76 17.19 -12.79
C LYS A 68 -5.67 16.84 -14.28
N ARG A 69 -4.94 15.77 -14.63
CA ARG A 69 -4.84 15.30 -16.02
C ARG A 69 -6.18 14.77 -16.56
N ARG A 70 -6.93 14.01 -15.76
CA ARG A 70 -8.26 13.50 -16.13
C ARG A 70 -9.30 14.61 -16.32
N THR A 71 -9.31 15.60 -15.43
CA THR A 71 -10.22 16.75 -15.53
C THR A 71 -9.86 17.63 -16.73
N TYR A 72 -8.58 17.84 -17.03
CA TYR A 72 -8.19 18.63 -18.21
C TYR A 72 -8.59 17.93 -19.52
N SER A 73 -8.43 16.60 -19.60
CA SER A 73 -8.87 15.85 -20.78
C SER A 73 -10.39 15.88 -20.97
N SER A 74 -11.18 15.78 -19.89
CA SER A 74 -12.63 15.80 -20.01
C SER A 74 -13.18 17.20 -20.33
N VAL A 75 -12.58 18.26 -19.77
CA VAL A 75 -12.96 19.65 -20.09
C VAL A 75 -12.58 20.02 -21.51
N PHE A 76 -11.39 19.63 -21.98
CA PHE A 76 -10.97 19.91 -23.36
C PHE A 76 -11.87 19.20 -24.38
N VAL A 77 -12.23 17.93 -24.13
CA VAL A 77 -13.17 17.19 -25.00
C VAL A 77 -14.56 17.85 -24.99
N ARG A 78 -15.07 18.24 -23.81
CA ARG A 78 -16.38 18.89 -23.69
C ARG A 78 -16.42 20.26 -24.38
N ASN A 79 -15.35 21.04 -24.26
CA ASN A 79 -15.27 22.37 -24.87
C ASN A 79 -15.13 22.29 -26.40
N ASN A 80 -14.37 21.32 -26.92
CA ASN A 80 -14.28 21.09 -28.37
C ASN A 80 -15.58 20.55 -28.96
N VAL A 81 -16.31 19.68 -28.25
CA VAL A 81 -17.64 19.21 -28.67
C VAL A 81 -18.65 20.37 -28.70
N ALA A 82 -18.69 21.21 -27.66
CA ALA A 82 -19.59 22.37 -27.63
C ALA A 82 -19.28 23.38 -28.75
N ALA A 83 -18.01 23.59 -29.09
CA ALA A 83 -17.60 24.45 -30.19
C ALA A 83 -18.04 23.91 -31.57
N SER A 84 -18.16 22.59 -31.72
CA SER A 84 -18.66 21.96 -32.96
C SER A 84 -20.18 21.91 -33.08
N THR A 85 -20.93 22.26 -32.02
CA THR A 85 -22.41 22.26 -32.00
C THR A 85 -22.99 23.67 -32.02
N GLN A 86 -22.21 24.72 -32.34
CA GLN A 86 -22.83 26.00 -32.67
C GLN A 86 -23.60 25.82 -34.00
N PRO A 87 -24.95 25.94 -34.00
CA PRO A 87 -25.69 25.97 -35.25
C PRO A 87 -25.25 27.24 -36.00
N ASP A 88 -24.75 27.05 -37.21
CA ASP A 88 -24.44 28.13 -38.15
C ASP A 88 -25.65 29.07 -38.20
N GLY A 89 -25.45 30.32 -37.79
CA GLY A 89 -26.49 31.34 -37.60
C GLY A 89 -27.10 31.85 -38.91
N SER A 90 -27.09 31.03 -39.95
CA SER A 90 -27.60 31.31 -41.29
C SER A 90 -29.07 30.86 -41.48
N GLU A 91 -29.64 30.02 -40.59
CA GLU A 91 -31.03 29.53 -40.73
C GLU A 91 -32.12 30.50 -40.19
N MET A 92 -31.81 31.41 -39.27
CA MET A 92 -32.84 32.22 -38.59
C MET A 92 -33.36 33.45 -39.37
N LYS A 93 -32.94 33.67 -40.62
CA LYS A 93 -33.36 34.85 -41.40
C LYS A 93 -34.49 34.60 -42.40
N MET A 94 -34.91 33.36 -42.63
CA MET A 94 -35.94 33.09 -43.65
C MET A 94 -37.38 33.23 -43.15
N ASP A 95 -37.64 33.15 -41.84
CA ASP A 95 -39.01 33.15 -41.31
C ASP A 95 -39.66 34.54 -41.23
N HIS A 96 -38.86 35.61 -41.31
CA HIS A 96 -39.33 36.98 -41.16
C HIS A 96 -39.73 37.67 -42.48
N ILE A 97 -39.57 37.02 -43.64
CA ILE A 97 -39.91 37.60 -44.95
C ILE A 97 -41.29 37.13 -45.47
N LEU A 98 -41.91 36.13 -44.84
CA LEU A 98 -43.14 35.48 -45.36
C LEU A 98 -44.42 35.69 -44.54
N ARG A 99 -44.48 36.69 -43.65
CA ARG A 99 -45.71 37.02 -42.91
C ARG A 99 -46.11 38.47 -43.00
#